data_AF-A0A8T1LSY0-F1
#
_entry.id   AF-A0A8T1LSY0-F1
#
_cell.length_a   1.000
_cell.length_b   1.000
_cell.length_c   1.000
_cell.angle_alpha   90.00
_cell.angle_beta   90.00
_cell.angle_gamma   90.00
#
_symmetry.space_group_name_H-M   'P 1'
#
loop_
_entity.id
_entity.type
_entity.pdbx_description
1 polymer ?
#
loop_
_entity_poly.entity_id
_entity_poly.type
_entity_poly.pdbx_seq_one_letter_code
_entity_poly.pdbx_strand_id
1 'polypeptide(L)'
;MSLKGIRYKKLLEFNSDRLVYSIDKEESEIYGKMKANIAGGPSIIFNRYAKRNETKIRGGKICKKIIGYDANALYLWALGNEMPCGRLTTIEVYDGIIDDIKADKIFGFLECDIQTPEHLKQYFSEMTPIFKNVLIDCADESVIGNHMFDYNQSRGLNRAKPARKFIGSYFDEKILIYAPLLK
;
A
#
# COMPACT_ATOMS: atom_id res chain seq x y z
N MET A 1 -13.11 40.57 1.94
CA MET A 1 -12.92 39.10 2.07
C MET A 1 -14.10 38.41 1.39
N SER A 2 -13.88 37.42 0.52
CA SER A 2 -14.99 36.75 -0.20
C SER A 2 -15.82 35.86 0.75
N LEU A 3 -17.06 35.54 0.38
CA LEU A 3 -17.91 34.62 1.15
C LEU A 3 -17.23 33.26 1.37
N LYS A 4 -16.48 32.76 0.37
CA LYS A 4 -15.63 31.57 0.50
C LYS A 4 -14.54 31.74 1.56
N GLY A 5 -13.87 32.89 1.57
CA GLY A 5 -12.83 33.19 2.56
C GLY A 5 -13.36 33.25 3.99
N ILE A 6 -14.54 33.85 4.20
CA ILE A 6 -15.19 33.92 5.52
C ILE A 6 -15.59 32.51 6.01
N ARG A 7 -16.19 31.69 5.14
CA ARG A 7 -16.57 30.31 5.47
C ARG A 7 -15.35 29.46 5.84
N TYR A 8 -14.26 29.57 5.07
CA TYR A 8 -13.03 28.86 5.36
C TYR A 8 -12.42 29.30 6.70
N LYS A 9 -12.37 30.61 6.96
CA LYS A 9 -11.88 31.14 8.24
C LYS A 9 -12.72 30.66 9.42
N LYS A 10 -14.05 30.68 9.31
CA LYS A 10 -14.96 30.18 10.36
C LYS A 10 -14.84 28.68 10.58
N LEU A 11 -14.58 27.90 9.53
CA LEU A 11 -14.27 26.48 9.66
C LEU A 11 -12.98 26.27 10.45
N LEU A 12 -11.91 27.02 10.15
CA LEU A 12 -10.65 26.93 10.90
C LEU A 12 -10.83 27.35 12.37
N GLU A 13 -11.50 28.48 12.63
CA GLU A 13 -11.81 28.94 13.99
C GLU A 13 -12.63 27.89 14.78
N PHE A 14 -13.60 27.24 14.15
CA PHE A 14 -14.42 26.21 14.80
C PHE A 14 -13.66 24.90 15.10
N ASN A 15 -12.59 24.62 14.36
CA ASN A 15 -11.75 23.43 14.58
C ASN A 15 -10.43 23.78 15.29
N SER A 16 -10.26 25.00 15.83
CA SER A 16 -8.98 25.44 16.43
C SER A 16 -8.52 24.57 17.59
N ASP A 17 -9.48 24.01 18.33
CA ASP A 17 -9.23 23.22 19.54
C ASP A 17 -9.37 21.71 19.27
N ARG A 18 -9.42 21.28 18.01
CA ARG A 18 -9.65 19.88 17.62
C ARG A 18 -8.37 19.17 17.23
N LEU A 19 -8.35 17.86 17.47
CA LEU A 19 -7.25 16.92 17.16
C LEU A 19 -6.99 16.70 15.65
N VAL A 20 -7.80 17.30 14.76
CA VAL A 20 -7.73 17.09 13.32
C VAL A 20 -7.31 18.38 12.63
N TYR A 21 -6.08 18.41 12.15
CA TYR A 21 -5.49 19.54 11.44
C TYR A 21 -5.55 19.33 9.93
N SER A 22 -5.81 20.41 9.20
CA SER A 22 -5.60 20.41 7.76
C SER A 22 -4.10 20.40 7.46
N ILE A 23 -3.70 19.57 6.50
CA ILE A 23 -2.33 19.60 5.97
C ILE A 23 -2.14 20.90 5.20
N ASP A 24 -1.07 21.63 5.51
CA ASP A 24 -0.72 22.88 4.84
C ASP A 24 0.69 22.85 4.22
N LYS A 25 1.19 24.03 3.81
CA LYS A 25 2.47 24.15 3.12
C LYS A 25 3.65 23.74 4.00
N GLU A 26 3.57 23.93 5.32
CA GLU A 26 4.63 23.55 6.26
C GLU A 26 4.83 22.03 6.28
N GLU A 27 3.75 21.27 6.09
CA GLU A 27 3.73 19.82 6.13
C GLU A 27 3.79 19.17 4.74
N SER A 28 4.06 19.97 3.70
CA SER A 28 3.99 19.52 2.30
C SER A 28 4.96 18.38 1.96
N GLU A 29 6.13 18.34 2.60
CA GLU A 29 7.10 17.26 2.43
C GLU A 29 6.57 15.94 3.00
N ILE A 30 6.08 15.95 4.24
CA ILE A 30 5.53 14.76 4.91
C ILE A 30 4.30 14.27 4.14
N TYR A 31 3.45 15.18 3.69
CA TYR A 31 2.33 14.86 2.81
C TYR A 31 2.79 14.16 1.53
N GLY A 32 3.86 14.66 0.89
CA GLY A 32 4.46 14.02 -0.28
C GLY A 32 4.88 12.57 -0.01
N LYS A 33 5.56 12.33 1.12
CA LYS A 33 5.98 11.00 1.56
C LYS A 33 4.78 10.08 1.82
N MET A 34 3.79 10.55 2.57
CA MET A 34 2.54 9.79 2.82
C MET A 34 1.84 9.46 1.50
N LYS A 35 1.70 10.44 0.59
CA LYS A 35 0.98 10.25 -0.66
C LYS A 35 1.68 9.25 -1.59
N ALA A 36 3.01 9.21 -1.58
CA ALA A 36 3.79 8.23 -2.33
C ALA A 36 3.61 6.80 -1.81
N ASN A 37 3.34 6.65 -0.50
CA ASN A 37 3.21 5.37 0.19
C ASN A 37 1.77 4.88 0.36
N ILE A 38 0.77 5.74 0.13
CA ILE A 38 -0.64 5.33 0.13
C ILE A 38 -0.91 4.40 -1.05
N ALA A 39 -1.32 3.16 -0.74
CA ALA A 39 -1.82 2.19 -1.70
C ALA A 39 -3.32 1.94 -1.50
N GLY A 40 -3.99 1.52 -2.57
CA GLY A 40 -5.36 1.01 -2.49
C GLY A 40 -5.41 -0.44 -2.03
N GLY A 41 -6.61 -1.01 -2.00
CA GLY A 41 -6.77 -2.44 -1.74
C GLY A 41 -6.15 -3.31 -2.85
N PRO A 42 -5.41 -4.37 -2.52
CA PRO A 42 -4.91 -5.31 -3.51
C PRO A 42 -6.09 -6.08 -4.16
N SER A 43 -6.21 -6.00 -5.49
CA SER A 43 -7.10 -6.86 -6.27
C SER A 43 -6.27 -7.92 -6.99
N ILE A 44 -6.15 -9.11 -6.39
CA ILE A 44 -5.24 -10.17 -6.85
C ILE A 44 -6.05 -11.35 -7.40
N ILE A 45 -5.66 -11.84 -8.59
CA ILE A 45 -6.24 -13.03 -9.22
C ILE A 45 -5.15 -14.09 -9.33
N PHE A 46 -5.18 -15.10 -8.46
CA PHE A 46 -4.25 -16.24 -8.52
C PHE A 46 -4.63 -17.26 -9.60
N ASN A 47 -5.93 -17.55 -9.73
CA ASN A 47 -6.47 -18.47 -10.72
C ASN A 47 -7.70 -17.85 -11.37
N ARG A 48 -7.73 -17.78 -12.70
CA ARG A 48 -8.89 -17.27 -13.47
C ARG A 48 -10.07 -18.23 -13.48
N TYR A 49 -9.82 -19.52 -13.27
CA TYR A 49 -10.82 -20.56 -13.31
C TYR A 49 -10.53 -21.63 -12.25
N ALA A 50 -11.56 -22.00 -11.50
CA ALA A 50 -11.54 -23.13 -10.59
C ALA A 50 -12.90 -23.84 -10.62
N LYS A 51 -12.87 -25.17 -10.64
CA LYS A 51 -14.07 -26.01 -10.63
C LYS A 51 -13.92 -27.18 -9.69
N ARG A 52 -14.99 -27.41 -8.91
CA ARG A 52 -15.12 -28.54 -7.99
C ARG A 52 -14.96 -29.87 -8.75
N ASN A 53 -14.20 -30.78 -8.16
CA ASN A 53 -13.85 -32.11 -8.68
C ASN A 53 -13.00 -32.13 -9.95
N GLU A 54 -12.54 -30.98 -10.46
CA GLU A 54 -11.73 -30.90 -11.70
C GLU A 54 -10.39 -30.20 -11.46
N THR A 55 -10.40 -29.00 -10.87
CA THR A 55 -9.18 -28.23 -10.65
C THR A 55 -8.29 -28.88 -9.60
N LYS A 56 -6.99 -29.02 -9.90
CA LYS A 56 -5.97 -29.44 -8.93
C LYS A 56 -5.43 -28.23 -8.18
N ILE A 57 -5.38 -28.32 -6.85
CA ILE A 57 -4.81 -27.31 -5.94
C ILE A 57 -3.42 -27.75 -5.44
N ARG A 58 -2.78 -26.95 -4.58
CA ARG A 58 -1.44 -27.20 -4.03
C ARG A 58 -1.25 -28.66 -3.57
N GLY A 59 -0.14 -29.26 -4.01
CA GLY A 59 0.17 -30.67 -3.77
C GLY A 59 -0.64 -31.66 -4.63
N GLY A 60 -1.23 -31.21 -5.74
CA GLY A 60 -1.96 -32.05 -6.69
C GLY A 60 -3.34 -32.52 -6.21
N LYS A 61 -3.83 -32.00 -5.09
CA LYS A 61 -5.11 -32.38 -4.49
C LYS A 61 -6.28 -31.89 -5.35
N ILE A 62 -7.38 -32.64 -5.41
CA ILE A 62 -8.58 -32.23 -6.15
C ILE A 62 -9.37 -31.21 -5.33
N CYS A 63 -9.73 -30.07 -5.93
CA CYS A 63 -10.61 -29.09 -5.32
C CYS A 63 -12.00 -29.71 -5.03
N LYS A 64 -12.45 -29.71 -3.77
CA LYS A 64 -13.76 -30.28 -3.37
C LYS A 64 -14.82 -29.23 -3.06
N LYS A 65 -14.44 -28.00 -2.80
CA LYS A 65 -15.36 -26.88 -2.48
C LYS A 65 -14.67 -25.57 -2.83
N ILE A 66 -15.46 -24.61 -3.30
CA ILE A 66 -15.05 -23.22 -3.53
C ILE A 66 -15.90 -22.38 -2.58
N ILE A 67 -15.26 -21.52 -1.80
CA ILE A 67 -15.90 -20.66 -0.80
C ILE A 67 -15.40 -19.24 -1.02
N GLY A 68 -16.32 -18.28 -1.07
CA GLY A 68 -15.99 -16.86 -1.01
C GLY A 68 -16.16 -16.35 0.42
N TYR A 69 -15.22 -15.52 0.86
CA TYR A 69 -15.32 -14.77 2.10
C TYR A 69 -15.28 -13.29 1.79
N ASP A 70 -16.04 -12.51 2.55
CA ASP A 70 -16.03 -11.05 2.47
C ASP A 70 -15.87 -10.48 3.89
N ALA A 71 -15.12 -9.41 4.00
CA ALA A 71 -14.85 -8.76 5.27
C ALA A 71 -15.95 -7.72 5.56
N ASN A 72 -16.68 -7.92 6.66
CA ASN A 72 -17.66 -6.92 7.11
C ASN A 72 -16.96 -5.61 7.43
N ALA A 73 -17.25 -4.57 6.63
CA ALA A 73 -16.83 -3.20 6.89
C ALA A 73 -15.31 -3.02 7.11
N LEU A 74 -14.49 -3.65 6.26
CA LEU A 74 -13.02 -3.69 6.37
C LEU A 74 -12.37 -2.34 6.74
N TYR A 75 -12.71 -1.26 6.03
CA TYR A 75 -12.14 0.06 6.29
C TYR A 75 -12.63 0.68 7.60
N LEU A 76 -13.89 0.45 8.00
CA LEU A 76 -14.39 0.94 9.29
C LEU A 76 -13.71 0.24 10.46
N TRP A 77 -13.47 -1.07 10.33
CA TRP A 77 -12.65 -1.79 11.31
C TRP A 77 -11.23 -1.23 11.36
N ALA A 78 -10.60 -1.01 10.20
CA ALA A 78 -9.26 -0.43 10.14
C ALA A 78 -9.21 0.94 10.84
N LEU A 79 -10.15 1.85 10.53
CA LEU A 79 -10.29 3.17 11.16
C LEU A 79 -10.59 3.13 12.67
N GLY A 80 -11.08 1.99 13.19
CA GLY A 80 -11.30 1.79 14.62
C GLY A 80 -10.04 1.41 15.40
N ASN A 81 -8.91 1.17 14.73
CA ASN A 81 -7.62 0.97 15.38
C ASN A 81 -6.96 2.30 15.72
N GLU A 82 -5.80 2.24 16.39
CA GLU A 82 -4.98 3.43 16.59
C GLU A 82 -4.63 4.07 15.24
N MET A 83 -4.76 5.39 15.14
CA MET A 83 -4.50 6.14 13.91
C MET A 83 -3.70 7.39 14.25
N PRO A 84 -2.68 7.75 13.44
CA PRO A 84 -1.96 9.00 13.61
C PRO A 84 -2.88 10.19 13.40
N CYS A 85 -2.84 11.13 14.34
CA CYS A 85 -3.60 12.37 14.34
C CYS A 85 -2.71 13.53 14.80
N GLY A 86 -3.23 14.76 14.80
CA GLY A 86 -2.45 15.94 15.12
C GLY A 86 -1.69 16.51 13.91
N ARG A 87 -0.78 17.46 14.20
CA ARG A 87 0.14 18.03 13.22
C ARG A 87 1.21 17.02 12.84
N LEU A 88 1.60 17.03 11.58
CA LEU A 88 2.62 16.13 11.06
C LEU A 88 4.00 16.62 11.50
N THR A 89 4.74 15.77 12.20
CA THR A 89 6.10 16.07 12.68
C THR A 89 7.06 14.93 12.32
N THR A 90 8.34 15.25 12.17
CA THR A 90 9.40 14.27 11.99
C THR A 90 10.37 14.29 13.16
N ILE A 91 10.93 13.13 13.47
CA ILE A 91 12.08 13.00 14.36
C ILE A 91 13.21 12.36 13.57
N GLU A 92 14.44 12.77 13.85
CA GLU A 92 15.61 12.12 13.27
C GLU A 92 15.77 10.71 13.84
N VAL A 93 16.26 9.80 13.00
CA VAL A 93 16.55 8.42 13.42
C VAL A 93 17.72 8.41 14.41
N TYR A 94 17.59 7.58 15.44
CA TYR A 94 18.60 7.41 16.48
C TYR A 94 18.82 5.92 16.79
N ASP A 95 19.98 5.60 17.36
CA ASP A 95 20.30 4.24 17.80
C ASP A 95 19.30 3.77 18.87
N GLY A 96 18.66 2.62 18.64
CA GLY A 96 17.63 2.07 19.53
C GLY A 96 16.19 2.45 19.20
N ILE A 97 15.94 3.24 18.13
CA ILE A 97 14.57 3.58 17.72
C ILE A 97 13.68 2.35 17.48
N ILE A 98 14.25 1.24 16.98
CA ILE A 98 13.52 -0.01 16.75
C ILE A 98 13.08 -0.65 18.07
N ASP A 99 13.94 -0.62 19.09
CA ASP A 99 13.61 -1.15 20.41
C ASP A 99 12.54 -0.29 21.09
N ASP A 100 12.59 1.03 20.90
CA ASP A 100 11.56 1.95 21.39
C ASP A 100 10.21 1.78 20.67
N ILE A 101 10.21 1.49 19.36
CA ILE A 101 8.99 1.13 18.62
C ILE A 101 8.39 -0.19 19.16
N LYS A 102 9.22 -1.20 19.38
CA LYS A 102 8.80 -2.50 19.93
C LYS A 102 8.30 -2.39 21.38
N ALA A 103 8.80 -1.41 22.12
CA ALA A 103 8.41 -1.10 23.50
C ALA A 103 7.29 -0.06 23.61
N ASP A 104 6.59 0.24 22.52
CA ASP A 104 5.43 1.16 22.46
C ASP A 104 5.74 2.61 22.87
N LYS A 105 7.00 3.03 22.82
CA LYS A 105 7.41 4.41 23.15
C LYS A 105 7.27 5.36 21.96
N ILE A 106 7.28 4.82 20.74
CA ILE A 106 7.15 5.59 19.49
C ILE A 106 5.91 5.13 18.73
N PHE A 107 5.09 6.09 18.32
CA PHE A 107 3.91 5.88 17.49
C PHE A 107 3.98 6.78 16.25
N GLY A 108 3.71 6.21 15.08
CA GLY A 108 3.78 6.93 13.80
C GLY A 108 4.17 6.03 12.65
N PHE A 109 5.03 6.54 11.76
CA PHE A 109 5.57 5.80 10.63
C PHE A 109 7.10 5.84 10.65
N LEU A 110 7.73 4.72 10.31
CA LEU A 110 9.16 4.63 10.05
C LEU A 110 9.40 4.61 8.55
N GLU A 111 10.24 5.52 8.04
CA GLU A 111 10.78 5.43 6.68
C GLU A 111 11.98 4.49 6.69
N CYS A 112 11.91 3.39 5.95
CA CYS A 112 13.00 2.43 5.89
C CYS A 112 13.06 1.70 4.55
N ASP A 113 14.19 1.06 4.30
CA ASP A 113 14.31 0.04 3.24
C ASP A 113 13.94 -1.31 3.83
N ILE A 114 13.21 -2.13 3.06
CA ILE A 114 12.77 -3.45 3.51
C ILE A 114 13.06 -4.51 2.45
N GLN A 115 13.37 -5.72 2.91
CA GLN A 115 13.61 -6.86 2.05
C GLN A 115 13.10 -8.16 2.68
N THR A 116 12.61 -9.06 1.84
CA THR A 116 12.26 -10.43 2.24
C THR A 116 13.55 -11.24 2.41
N PRO A 117 13.78 -11.85 3.58
CA PRO A 117 14.93 -12.71 3.80
C PRO A 117 15.02 -13.84 2.76
N GLU A 118 16.23 -14.14 2.28
CA GLU A 118 16.43 -15.10 1.18
C GLU A 118 15.79 -16.47 1.45
N HIS A 119 15.97 -16.98 2.67
CA HIS A 119 15.41 -18.26 3.10
C HIS A 119 13.86 -18.30 3.14
N LEU A 120 13.19 -17.14 3.08
CA LEU A 120 11.72 -17.04 3.05
C LEU A 120 11.16 -16.77 1.65
N LYS A 121 11.99 -16.45 0.64
CA LYS A 121 11.50 -16.16 -0.71
C LYS A 121 10.75 -17.34 -1.32
N GLN A 122 11.20 -18.57 -1.07
CA GLN A 122 10.49 -19.76 -1.54
C GLN A 122 9.09 -19.86 -0.93
N TYR A 123 8.94 -19.55 0.37
CA TYR A 123 7.65 -19.55 1.05
C TYR A 123 6.70 -18.49 0.46
N PHE A 124 7.21 -17.29 0.17
CA PHE A 124 6.45 -16.19 -0.42
C PHE A 124 6.43 -16.19 -1.96
N SER A 125 6.82 -17.29 -2.60
CA SER A 125 6.90 -17.37 -4.08
C SER A 125 5.55 -17.25 -4.77
N GLU A 126 4.47 -17.65 -4.10
CA GLU A 126 3.10 -17.50 -4.61
C GLU A 126 2.59 -16.06 -4.51
N MET A 127 2.95 -15.35 -3.42
CA MET A 127 2.60 -13.96 -3.20
C MET A 127 3.70 -13.29 -2.40
N THR A 128 4.40 -12.37 -3.06
CA THR A 128 5.42 -11.53 -2.45
C THR A 128 4.82 -10.67 -1.33
N PRO A 129 5.52 -10.49 -0.20
CA PRO A 129 4.92 -9.90 0.99
C PRO A 129 4.93 -8.37 0.98
N ILE A 130 5.76 -7.76 0.13
CA ILE A 130 5.91 -6.31 0.05
C ILE A 130 5.16 -5.84 -1.18
N PHE A 131 4.35 -4.80 -1.05
CA PHE A 131 3.66 -4.22 -2.18
C PHE A 131 4.03 -2.76 -2.37
N LYS A 132 4.22 -2.37 -3.63
CA LYS A 132 4.65 -1.02 -3.98
C LYS A 132 4.08 -0.53 -5.29
N ASN A 133 3.98 0.78 -5.43
CA ASN A 133 3.55 1.42 -6.66
C ASN A 133 4.75 1.75 -7.53
N VAL A 134 4.91 1.07 -8.66
CA VAL A 134 5.98 1.37 -9.62
C VAL A 134 5.38 1.79 -10.96
N LEU A 135 6.13 2.59 -11.73
CA LEU A 135 5.79 2.86 -13.12
C LEU A 135 6.05 1.57 -13.93
N ILE A 136 5.00 1.01 -14.51
CA ILE A 136 5.10 -0.13 -15.42
C ILE A 136 4.97 0.40 -16.85
N ASP A 137 6.09 0.39 -17.57
CA ASP A 137 6.07 0.65 -19.01
C ASP A 137 5.60 -0.62 -19.75
N CYS A 138 4.42 -0.55 -20.35
CA CYS A 138 3.84 -1.66 -21.10
C CYS A 138 4.42 -1.78 -22.53
N ALA A 139 5.34 -0.90 -22.93
CA ALA A 139 6.11 -0.97 -24.16
C ALA A 139 7.52 -1.56 -23.94
N ASP A 140 7.87 -1.94 -22.71
CA ASP A 140 9.12 -2.64 -22.41
C ASP A 140 8.82 -4.14 -22.16
N GLU A 141 9.29 -4.99 -23.08
CA GLU A 141 9.12 -6.44 -23.01
C GLU A 141 9.75 -7.04 -21.74
N SER A 142 10.87 -6.47 -21.26
CA SER A 142 11.55 -6.96 -20.06
C SER A 142 10.73 -6.76 -18.78
N VAL A 143 9.78 -5.82 -18.80
CA VAL A 143 8.95 -5.45 -17.65
C VAL A 143 7.67 -6.28 -17.58
N ILE A 144 6.98 -6.48 -18.71
CA ILE A 144 5.67 -7.17 -18.75
C ILE A 144 5.74 -8.60 -19.27
N GLY A 145 6.91 -9.01 -19.80
CA GLY A 145 7.13 -10.32 -20.41
C GLY A 145 6.57 -10.41 -21.83
N ASN A 146 7.18 -11.30 -22.62
CA ASN A 146 6.90 -11.51 -24.04
C ASN A 146 5.40 -11.65 -24.36
N HIS A 147 4.68 -12.53 -23.65
CA HIS A 147 3.25 -12.75 -23.92
C HIS A 147 2.39 -11.50 -23.77
N MET A 148 2.57 -10.75 -22.68
CA MET A 148 1.79 -9.54 -22.44
C MET A 148 2.23 -8.40 -23.35
N PHE A 149 3.51 -8.36 -23.73
CA PHE A 149 4.03 -7.43 -24.72
C PHE A 149 3.36 -7.64 -26.07
N ASP A 150 3.36 -8.87 -26.60
CA ASP A 150 2.71 -9.23 -27.86
C ASP A 150 1.22 -8.90 -27.83
N TYR A 151 0.53 -9.27 -26.75
CA TYR A 151 -0.87 -8.91 -26.55
C TYR A 151 -1.09 -7.39 -26.54
N ASN A 152 -0.19 -6.62 -25.92
CA ASN A 152 -0.31 -5.16 -25.90
C ASN A 152 -0.08 -4.56 -27.30
N GLN A 153 0.86 -5.10 -28.08
CA GLN A 153 1.10 -4.70 -29.47
C GLN A 153 -0.11 -5.01 -30.36
N SER A 154 -0.74 -6.17 -30.17
CA SER A 154 -1.92 -6.58 -30.96
C SER A 154 -3.13 -5.65 -30.78
N ARG A 155 -3.14 -4.81 -29.75
CA ARG A 155 -4.20 -3.81 -29.51
C ARG A 155 -4.03 -2.52 -30.33
N GLY A 156 -2.93 -2.35 -31.05
CA GLY A 156 -2.67 -1.20 -31.92
C GLY A 156 -2.84 0.13 -31.20
N LEU A 157 -3.78 0.97 -31.66
CA LEU A 157 -4.07 2.28 -31.06
C LEU A 157 -4.58 2.20 -29.62
N ASN A 158 -5.12 1.04 -29.20
CA ASN A 158 -5.66 0.81 -27.86
C ASN A 158 -4.64 0.17 -26.91
N ARG A 159 -3.35 0.23 -27.23
CA ARG A 159 -2.29 -0.25 -26.35
C ARG A 159 -2.33 0.44 -24.99
N ALA A 160 -2.02 -0.32 -23.94
CA ALA A 160 -1.82 0.21 -22.61
C ALA A 160 -0.62 1.17 -22.61
N LYS A 161 -0.82 2.33 -22.00
CA LYS A 161 0.23 3.34 -21.78
C LYS A 161 0.96 3.04 -20.47
N PRO A 162 2.19 3.55 -20.31
CA PRO A 162 2.88 3.53 -19.03
C PRO A 162 1.98 4.08 -17.92
N ALA A 163 1.88 3.35 -16.82
CA ALA A 163 1.05 3.74 -15.69
C ALA A 163 1.67 3.25 -14.38
N ARG A 164 1.42 3.98 -13.29
CA ARG A 164 1.75 3.48 -11.95
C ARG A 164 0.82 2.32 -11.62
N LYS A 165 1.40 1.17 -11.28
CA LYS A 165 0.67 -0.02 -10.87
C LYS A 165 1.20 -0.50 -9.54
N PHE A 166 0.28 -1.02 -8.73
CA PHE A 166 0.61 -1.72 -7.51
C PHE A 166 1.08 -3.12 -7.86
N ILE A 167 2.30 -3.47 -7.42
CA ILE A 167 2.92 -4.77 -7.66
C ILE A 167 3.32 -5.40 -6.32
N GLY A 168 3.43 -6.72 -6.30
CA GLY A 168 4.16 -7.42 -5.24
C GLY A 168 5.66 -7.45 -5.55
N SER A 169 6.50 -7.37 -4.51
CA SER A 169 7.96 -7.34 -4.60
C SER A 169 8.60 -8.02 -3.39
N TYR A 170 9.87 -8.42 -3.52
CA TYR A 170 10.66 -8.91 -2.38
C TYR A 170 11.40 -7.79 -1.65
N PHE A 171 11.36 -6.56 -2.15
CA PHE A 171 12.02 -5.43 -1.52
C PHE A 171 11.33 -4.11 -1.85
N ASP A 172 11.52 -3.11 -0.99
CA ASP A 172 11.23 -1.72 -1.31
C ASP A 172 12.20 -0.78 -0.62
N GLU A 173 12.33 0.42 -1.16
CA GLU A 173 13.21 1.47 -0.66
C GLU A 173 12.38 2.65 -0.19
N LYS A 174 12.75 3.24 0.96
CA LYS A 174 12.06 4.40 1.55
C LYS A 174 10.55 4.21 1.71
N ILE A 175 10.13 3.01 2.09
CA ILE A 175 8.74 2.72 2.40
C ILE A 175 8.39 3.30 3.78
N LEU A 176 7.17 3.83 3.92
CA LEU A 176 6.63 4.23 5.22
C LEU A 176 5.88 3.06 5.86
N ILE A 177 6.45 2.49 6.90
CA ILE A 177 5.81 1.42 7.68
C ILE A 177 5.16 1.99 8.92
N TYR A 178 3.88 1.65 9.11
CA TYR A 178 3.13 1.99 10.31
C TYR A 178 3.74 1.27 11.52
N ALA A 179 4.22 2.03 12.51
CA ALA A 179 5.04 1.50 13.61
C ALA A 179 4.40 0.32 14.38
N PRO A 180 3.07 0.29 14.62
CA PRO A 180 2.41 -0.88 15.20
C PRO A 180 2.50 -2.18 14.38
N LEU A 181 2.82 -2.13 13.09
CA LEU A 181 3.04 -3.32 12.26
C LEU A 181 4.48 -3.88 12.36
N LEU A 182 5.38 -3.20 13.07
CA LEU A 182 6.78 -3.62 13.26
C LEU A 182 7.01 -4.42 14.56
N LYS A 183 5.94 -4.70 15.31
CA LYS A 183 5.98 -5.44 16.58
C LYS A 183 5.89 -6.94 16.36
#